data_AF-A0A378G0H8-F1
#
_entry.id   AF-A0A378G0H8-F1
#
_cell.length_a   1.000
_cell.length_b   1.000
_cell.length_c   1.000
_cell.angle_alpha   90.00
_cell.angle_beta   90.00
_cell.angle_gamma   90.00
#
_symmetry.space_group_name_H-M   'P 1'
#
loop_
_entity.id
_entity.type
_entity.pdbx_description
1 polymer ?
#
loop_
_entity_poly.entity_id
_entity_poly.type
_entity_poly.pdbx_seq_one_letter_code
_entity_poly.pdbx_strand_id
1 'polypeptide(L)'
;MKKIMAAAGPLAVTFHRAFDLCADPRQAWKTLGELGVKRILTSGQQSSAEKGISLITELIAAGDTPIIMAGAGVRAANLPLFLQAGVKEVHSSAGHWLPSEMRFRHPGVSMSADPDADEYRRYAVNGAAVAEMKRIISA
;
A
#
# COMPACT_ATOMS: atom_id res chain seq x y z
N MET A 1 -1.95 -7.17 -19.06
CA MET A 1 -1.05 -7.95 -18.17
C MET A 1 -0.07 -8.86 -18.90
N LYS A 2 -0.47 -9.79 -19.78
CA LYS A 2 0.48 -10.72 -20.45
C LYS A 2 1.74 -10.05 -21.04
N LYS A 3 1.57 -8.95 -21.80
CA LYS A 3 2.69 -8.16 -22.37
C LYS A 3 3.61 -7.56 -21.29
N ILE A 4 3.04 -7.07 -20.18
CA ILE A 4 3.81 -6.51 -19.05
C ILE A 4 4.59 -7.60 -18.34
N MET A 5 3.97 -8.76 -18.08
CA MET A 5 4.64 -9.90 -17.47
C MET A 5 5.80 -10.41 -18.34
N ALA A 6 5.60 -10.49 -19.65
CA ALA A 6 6.67 -10.85 -20.59
C ALA A 6 7.83 -9.84 -20.57
N ALA A 7 7.53 -8.54 -20.55
CA ALA A 7 8.56 -7.49 -20.49
C ALA A 7 9.29 -7.45 -19.14
N ALA A 8 8.61 -7.80 -18.04
CA ALA A 8 9.20 -7.86 -16.71
C ALA A 8 10.16 -9.05 -16.53
N GLY A 9 10.04 -10.10 -17.37
CA GLY A 9 10.91 -11.26 -17.36
C GLY A 9 10.95 -11.95 -15.99
N PRO A 10 12.14 -12.13 -15.37
CA PRO A 10 12.26 -12.84 -14.09
C PRO A 10 11.91 -11.97 -12.86
N LEU A 11 11.60 -10.69 -13.04
CA LEU A 11 11.32 -9.78 -11.91
C LEU A 11 10.02 -10.16 -11.19
N ALA A 12 10.02 -10.01 -9.87
CA ALA A 12 8.84 -10.27 -9.05
C ALA A 12 7.83 -9.12 -9.19
N VAL A 13 6.81 -9.32 -10.02
CA VAL A 13 5.77 -8.31 -10.26
C VAL A 13 4.74 -8.28 -9.12
N THR A 14 4.47 -7.07 -8.63
CA THR A 14 3.34 -6.76 -7.73
C THR A 14 2.24 -6.09 -8.53
N PHE A 15 1.01 -6.62 -8.48
CA PHE A 15 -0.16 -5.90 -8.98
C PHE A 15 -0.67 -4.94 -7.91
N HIS A 16 -0.66 -3.65 -8.22
CA HIS A 16 -0.97 -2.58 -7.27
C HIS A 16 -2.49 -2.46 -6.97
N ARG A 17 -2.88 -1.38 -6.27
CA ARG A 17 -4.26 -1.08 -5.85
C ARG A 17 -5.31 -0.90 -6.95
N ALA A 18 -4.98 -1.02 -8.23
CA ALA A 18 -6.03 -1.25 -9.24
C ALA A 18 -6.86 -2.51 -8.94
N PHE A 19 -6.33 -3.45 -8.14
CA PHE A 19 -7.11 -4.57 -7.59
C PHE A 19 -8.29 -4.10 -6.74
N ASP A 20 -8.13 -3.00 -5.99
CA ASP A 20 -9.19 -2.45 -5.14
C ASP A 20 -10.41 -1.97 -5.95
N LEU A 21 -10.25 -1.79 -7.27
CA LEU A 21 -11.27 -1.29 -8.19
C LEU A 21 -11.80 -2.36 -9.15
N CYS A 22 -11.36 -3.62 -9.05
CA CYS A 22 -11.87 -4.67 -9.93
C CYS A 22 -13.26 -5.16 -9.48
N ALA A 23 -14.09 -5.59 -10.44
CA ALA A 23 -15.46 -6.02 -10.13
C ALA A 23 -15.53 -7.33 -9.31
N ASP A 24 -14.65 -8.30 -9.60
CA ASP A 24 -14.61 -9.59 -8.89
C ASP A 24 -13.18 -9.84 -8.36
N PRO A 25 -12.94 -9.62 -7.05
CA PRO A 25 -11.62 -9.82 -6.45
C PRO A 25 -11.17 -11.29 -6.44
N ARG A 26 -12.08 -12.27 -6.39
CA ARG A 26 -11.74 -13.70 -6.40
C ARG A 26 -11.25 -14.12 -7.78
N GLN A 27 -12.00 -13.74 -8.82
CA GLN A 27 -11.60 -14.00 -10.19
C GLN A 27 -10.30 -13.28 -10.53
N ALA A 28 -10.14 -12.02 -10.10
CA ALA A 28 -8.92 -11.25 -10.31
C ALA A 28 -7.73 -11.91 -9.62
N TRP A 29 -7.86 -12.35 -8.37
CA TRP A 29 -6.79 -13.05 -7.64
C TRP A 29 -6.32 -14.30 -8.39
N LYS A 30 -7.27 -15.15 -8.83
CA LYS A 30 -6.97 -16.36 -9.61
C LYS A 30 -6.26 -16.03 -10.92
N THR A 31 -6.81 -15.07 -11.67
CA THR A 31 -6.26 -14.65 -12.98
C THR A 31 -4.84 -14.10 -12.84
N LEU A 32 -4.59 -13.28 -11.81
CA LEU A 32 -3.26 -12.72 -11.53
C LEU A 32 -2.27 -13.83 -11.13
N GLY A 33 -2.72 -14.82 -10.37
CA GLY A 33 -1.94 -16.02 -10.05
C GLY A 33 -1.54 -16.82 -11.28
N GLU A 34 -2.48 -17.10 -12.19
CA GLU A 34 -2.22 -17.79 -13.47
C GLU A 34 -1.23 -17.02 -14.36
N LEU A 35 -1.24 -15.68 -14.28
CA LEU A 35 -0.29 -14.82 -14.99
C LEU A 35 1.10 -14.75 -14.36
N GLY A 36 1.30 -15.37 -13.18
CA GLY A 36 2.58 -15.41 -12.48
C GLY A 36 2.88 -14.17 -11.62
N VAL A 37 1.87 -13.34 -11.33
CA VAL A 37 2.01 -12.20 -10.41
C VAL A 37 2.41 -12.73 -9.03
N LYS A 38 3.44 -12.13 -8.41
CA LYS A 38 3.97 -12.60 -7.14
C LYS A 38 3.21 -12.05 -5.94
N ARG A 39 2.72 -10.80 -6.04
CA ARG A 39 2.06 -10.10 -4.94
C ARG A 39 0.90 -9.25 -5.44
N ILE A 40 -0.11 -9.09 -4.61
CA ILE A 40 -1.20 -8.13 -4.79
C ILE A 40 -1.16 -7.13 -3.63
N LEU A 41 -1.03 -5.84 -3.95
CA LEU A 41 -1.21 -4.75 -3.00
C LEU A 41 -2.69 -4.34 -3.00
N THR A 42 -3.35 -4.49 -1.85
CA THR A 42 -4.80 -4.29 -1.73
C THR A 42 -5.16 -3.68 -0.37
N SER A 43 -6.22 -2.87 -0.36
CA SER A 43 -6.92 -2.42 0.85
C SER A 43 -8.18 -3.24 1.12
N GLY A 44 -8.34 -4.39 0.46
CA GLY A 44 -9.54 -5.21 0.53
C GLY A 44 -10.75 -4.54 -0.11
N GLN A 45 -10.55 -3.77 -1.18
CA GLN A 45 -11.60 -2.98 -1.86
C GLN A 45 -12.30 -1.95 -0.93
N GLN A 46 -11.61 -1.50 0.11
CA GLN A 46 -12.13 -0.52 1.07
C GLN A 46 -11.24 0.73 1.15
N SER A 47 -11.73 1.79 1.80
CA SER A 47 -10.97 3.04 1.97
C SER A 47 -9.65 2.87 2.76
N SER A 48 -9.56 1.82 3.58
CA SER A 48 -8.35 1.42 4.32
C SER A 48 -8.29 -0.11 4.43
N ALA A 49 -7.08 -0.67 4.54
CA ALA A 49 -6.91 -2.12 4.73
C ALA A 49 -7.61 -2.65 5.98
N GLU A 50 -7.69 -1.85 7.05
CA GLU A 50 -8.39 -2.21 8.28
C GLU A 50 -9.88 -2.47 8.04
N LYS A 51 -10.53 -1.63 7.24
CA LYS A 51 -11.94 -1.84 6.84
C LYS A 51 -12.11 -3.02 5.89
N GLY A 52 -11.10 -3.29 5.06
CA GLY A 52 -11.10 -4.40 4.09
C GLY A 52 -10.54 -5.70 4.63
N ILE A 53 -10.31 -5.82 5.94
CA ILE A 53 -9.60 -6.96 6.53
C ILE A 53 -10.29 -8.30 6.22
N SER A 54 -11.63 -8.34 6.17
CA SER A 54 -12.37 -9.56 5.85
C SER A 54 -12.03 -10.12 4.47
N LEU A 55 -11.99 -9.28 3.43
CA LEU A 55 -11.61 -9.70 2.09
C LEU A 55 -10.13 -10.06 2.01
N ILE A 56 -9.26 -9.33 2.72
CA ILE A 56 -7.83 -9.65 2.80
C ILE A 56 -7.63 -11.06 3.35
N THR A 57 -8.29 -11.40 4.47
CA THR A 57 -8.22 -12.73 5.08
C THR A 57 -8.80 -13.81 4.16
N GLU A 58 -9.91 -13.52 3.48
CA GLU A 58 -10.49 -14.44 2.48
C GLU A 58 -9.49 -14.76 1.36
N LEU A 59 -8.82 -13.75 0.81
CA LEU A 59 -7.85 -13.93 -0.27
C LEU A 59 -6.58 -14.66 0.20
N ILE A 60 -6.15 -14.45 1.45
CA ILE A 60 -5.05 -15.21 2.06
C ILE A 60 -5.43 -16.68 2.20
N ALA A 61 -6.67 -16.97 2.60
CA ALA A 61 -7.17 -18.34 2.73
C ALA A 61 -7.33 -19.06 1.38
N ALA A 62 -7.46 -18.31 0.27
CA ALA A 62 -7.59 -18.88 -1.07
C ALA A 62 -6.30 -19.52 -1.59
N GLY A 63 -5.13 -19.13 -1.07
CA GLY A 63 -3.85 -19.77 -1.37
C GLY A 63 -2.63 -18.87 -1.16
N ASP A 64 -1.44 -19.44 -1.34
CA ASP A 64 -0.17 -18.76 -1.07
C ASP A 64 0.34 -17.88 -2.23
N THR A 65 -0.26 -17.95 -3.42
CA THR A 65 0.19 -17.17 -4.59
C THR A 65 -0.98 -16.70 -5.45
N PRO A 66 -1.11 -15.38 -5.72
CA PRO A 66 -0.22 -14.29 -5.32
C PRO A 66 -0.27 -13.99 -3.81
N ILE A 67 0.86 -13.60 -3.21
CA ILE A 67 0.91 -13.15 -1.81
C ILE A 67 0.05 -11.89 -1.66
N ILE A 68 -0.78 -11.84 -0.62
CA ILE A 68 -1.57 -10.65 -0.30
C ILE A 68 -0.75 -9.71 0.58
N MET A 69 -0.49 -8.51 0.05
CA MET A 69 0.18 -7.42 0.76
C MET A 69 -0.86 -6.36 1.15
N ALA A 70 -1.17 -6.26 2.44
CA ALA A 70 -2.15 -5.29 2.93
C ALA A 70 -1.60 -3.86 2.85
N GLY A 71 -2.39 -2.92 2.33
CA GLY A 71 -1.98 -1.52 2.20
C GLY A 71 -3.14 -0.52 2.20
N ALA A 72 -2.81 0.77 2.24
CA ALA A 72 -3.70 1.90 2.54
C ALA A 72 -4.05 2.04 4.02
N GLY A 73 -3.37 2.98 4.68
CA GLY A 73 -3.61 3.31 6.10
C GLY A 73 -2.93 2.39 7.11
N VAL A 74 -2.08 1.47 6.68
CA VAL A 74 -1.30 0.61 7.59
C VAL A 74 -0.26 1.47 8.33
N ARG A 75 -0.30 1.46 9.66
CA ARG A 75 0.56 2.21 10.59
C ARG A 75 0.88 1.35 11.81
N ALA A 76 1.82 1.77 12.65
CA ALA A 76 2.18 1.03 13.87
C ALA A 76 0.96 0.69 14.75
N ALA A 77 0.04 1.64 14.92
CA ALA A 77 -1.15 1.48 15.77
C ALA A 77 -2.11 0.36 15.34
N ASN A 78 -2.25 0.08 14.04
CA ASN A 78 -3.14 -0.97 13.52
C ASN A 78 -2.38 -2.17 12.94
N LEU A 79 -1.05 -2.16 12.98
CA LEU A 79 -0.23 -3.25 12.46
C LEU A 79 -0.53 -4.62 13.10
N PRO A 80 -0.76 -4.73 14.44
CA PRO A 80 -1.07 -6.02 15.06
C PRO A 80 -2.30 -6.71 14.48
N LEU A 81 -3.31 -5.95 14.02
CA LEU A 81 -4.50 -6.49 13.38
C LEU A 81 -4.16 -7.34 12.15
N PHE A 82 -3.30 -6.81 11.27
CA PHE A 82 -2.92 -7.50 10.03
C PHE A 82 -2.09 -8.75 10.32
N LEU A 83 -1.18 -8.67 11.29
CA LEU A 83 -0.36 -9.81 11.68
C LEU A 83 -1.23 -10.94 12.25
N GLN A 84 -2.18 -10.61 13.12
CA GLN A 84 -3.15 -11.59 13.66
C GLN A 84 -4.06 -12.17 12.57
N ALA A 85 -4.37 -11.41 11.53
CA ALA A 85 -5.14 -11.87 10.36
C ALA A 85 -4.32 -12.76 9.39
N GLY A 86 -3.04 -13.03 9.68
CA GLY A 86 -2.18 -13.87 8.85
C GLY A 86 -1.54 -13.16 7.66
N VAL A 87 -1.57 -11.83 7.62
CA VAL A 87 -0.90 -11.05 6.57
C VAL A 87 0.62 -11.19 6.71
N LYS A 88 1.28 -11.71 5.67
CA LYS A 88 2.73 -11.95 5.63
C LYS A 88 3.53 -10.72 5.18
N GLU A 89 2.94 -9.84 4.37
CA GLU A 89 3.57 -8.63 3.84
C GLU A 89 2.65 -7.41 4.02
N VAL A 90 3.20 -6.26 4.42
CA VAL A 90 2.43 -5.01 4.60
C VAL A 90 3.09 -3.86 3.83
N HIS A 91 2.26 -2.93 3.33
CA HIS A 91 2.69 -1.72 2.65
C HIS A 91 2.24 -0.48 3.41
N SER A 92 3.19 0.30 3.91
CA SER A 92 2.94 1.59 4.57
C SER A 92 3.73 2.70 3.92
N SER A 93 3.15 3.89 3.83
CA SER A 93 3.92 5.08 3.45
C SER A 93 4.87 5.53 4.56
N ALA A 94 4.57 5.20 5.82
CA ALA A 94 5.25 5.69 7.02
C ALA A 94 5.58 7.20 6.99
N GLY A 95 4.81 7.98 6.22
CA GLY A 95 5.20 9.34 5.90
C GLY A 95 4.63 10.38 6.86
N HIS A 96 5.31 11.52 6.91
CA HIS A 96 4.95 12.72 7.63
C HIS A 96 5.23 13.97 6.78
N TRP A 97 4.69 15.12 7.20
CA TRP A 97 4.96 16.40 6.56
C TRP A 97 6.10 17.12 7.28
N LEU A 98 7.10 17.54 6.51
CA LEU A 98 8.20 18.37 6.97
C LEU A 98 8.04 19.79 6.43
N PRO A 99 8.34 20.83 7.24
CA PRO A 99 8.39 22.19 6.72
C PRO A 99 9.54 22.34 5.72
N SER A 100 9.36 23.25 4.78
CA SER A 100 10.41 23.78 3.91
C SER A 100 11.38 24.63 4.73
N GLU A 101 12.64 24.60 4.34
CA GLU A 101 13.71 25.44 4.93
C GLU A 101 13.74 26.86 4.34
N MET A 102 12.86 27.14 3.37
CA MET A 102 12.69 28.48 2.79
C MET A 102 12.34 29.51 3.87
N ARG A 103 13.23 30.49 4.02
CA ARG A 103 13.09 31.58 5.00
C ARG A 103 12.11 32.66 4.53
N PHE A 104 12.13 32.98 3.24
CA PHE A 104 11.17 33.87 2.60
C PHE A 104 10.04 33.07 1.95
N ARG A 105 8.80 33.53 2.10
CA ARG A 105 7.62 32.91 1.49
C ARG A 105 6.81 33.98 0.79
N HIS A 106 6.48 33.75 -0.48
CA HIS A 106 5.62 34.65 -1.24
C HIS A 106 4.15 34.30 -0.95
N PRO A 107 3.37 35.17 -0.29
CA PRO A 107 1.95 34.91 -0.06
C PRO A 107 1.15 35.05 -1.38
N GLY A 108 0.06 34.31 -1.50
CA GLY A 108 -0.91 34.48 -2.60
C GLY A 108 -0.50 33.89 -3.96
N VAL A 109 0.64 33.18 -4.05
CA VAL A 109 1.05 32.45 -5.27
C VAL A 109 1.02 30.96 -4.98
N SER A 110 0.24 30.21 -5.76
CA SER A 110 0.18 28.75 -5.73
C SER A 110 0.70 28.20 -7.06
N MET A 111 1.51 27.16 -6.99
CA MET A 111 1.94 26.36 -8.14
C MET A 111 1.02 25.14 -8.35
N SER A 112 0.25 24.78 -7.32
CA SER A 112 -0.71 23.69 -7.35
C SER A 112 -2.09 24.14 -7.85
N ALA A 113 -2.76 23.24 -8.59
CA ALA A 113 -4.17 23.37 -8.90
C ALA A 113 -5.09 23.12 -7.68
N ASP A 114 -4.56 22.47 -6.64
CA ASP A 114 -5.23 22.30 -5.35
C ASP A 114 -5.07 23.57 -4.50
N PRO A 115 -6.18 24.28 -4.17
CA PRO A 115 -6.13 25.52 -3.40
C PRO A 115 -5.65 25.33 -1.95
N ASP A 116 -5.72 24.12 -1.42
CA ASP A 116 -5.31 23.80 -0.03
C ASP A 116 -3.85 23.28 0.05
N ALA A 117 -3.14 23.22 -1.09
CA ALA A 117 -1.77 22.74 -1.13
C ALA A 117 -0.80 23.73 -0.44
N ASP A 118 -0.02 23.22 0.51
CA ASP A 118 1.06 23.98 1.15
C ASP A 118 2.37 23.77 0.37
N GLU A 119 2.74 24.76 -0.45
CA GLU A 119 3.99 24.82 -1.23
C GLU A 119 5.27 24.68 -0.38
N TYR A 120 5.14 24.91 0.93
CA TYR A 120 6.25 24.89 1.87
C TYR A 120 6.19 23.65 2.78
N ARG A 121 5.50 22.59 2.36
CA ARG A 121 5.57 21.27 3.00
C ARG A 121 6.14 20.22 2.04
N ARG A 122 6.92 19.31 2.61
CA ARG A 122 7.49 18.15 1.91
C ARG A 122 7.00 16.88 2.57
N TYR A 123 6.46 15.96 1.79
CA TYR A 123 6.13 14.63 2.29
C TYR A 123 7.40 13.78 2.33
N ALA A 124 7.77 13.28 3.50
CA ALA A 124 8.94 12.45 3.69
C ALA A 124 8.60 11.20 4.51
N VAL A 125 9.43 10.16 4.40
CA VAL A 125 9.33 8.98 5.25
C VAL A 125 9.84 9.31 6.65
N ASN A 126 9.08 8.94 7.68
CA ASN A 126 9.51 9.01 9.06
C ASN A 126 10.24 7.72 9.46
N GLY A 127 11.57 7.79 9.58
CA GLY A 127 12.40 6.63 9.95
C GLY A 127 12.06 6.02 11.30
N ALA A 128 11.65 6.82 12.30
CA ALA A 128 11.24 6.31 13.60
C ALA A 128 9.95 5.47 13.51
N ALA A 129 8.98 5.90 12.69
CA ALA A 129 7.77 5.14 12.44
C ALA A 129 8.05 3.80 11.73
N VAL A 130 9.00 3.78 10.79
CA VAL A 130 9.45 2.54 10.14
C VAL A 130 10.09 1.60 11.16
N ALA A 131 10.99 2.11 12.01
CA ALA A 131 11.65 1.32 13.05
C ALA A 131 10.64 0.73 14.06
N GLU A 132 9.64 1.52 14.47
CA GLU A 132 8.56 1.07 15.34
C GLU A 132 7.75 -0.07 14.71
N MET A 133 7.31 0.11 13.46
CA MET A 133 6.59 -0.95 12.73
C MET A 133 7.43 -2.21 12.59
N LYS A 134 8.73 -2.08 12.32
CA LYS A 134 9.65 -3.22 12.25
C LYS A 134 9.76 -3.94 13.60
N ARG A 135 9.83 -3.21 14.72
CA ARG A 135 9.85 -3.78 16.06
C ARG A 135 8.59 -4.58 16.37
N ILE A 136 7.42 -4.10 15.94
CA ILE A 136 6.14 -4.80 16.11
C ILE A 136 6.12 -6.11 15.31
N ILE A 137 6.65 -6.13 14.08
CA ILE A 137 6.72 -7.34 13.23
C ILE A 137 7.69 -8.38 13.79
N SER A 138 8.74 -7.94 14.48
CA SER A 138 9.79 -8.79 15.03
C SER A 138 9.58 -9.21 16.49
N ALA A 139 8.47 -8.81 17.11
CA ALA A 139 8.08 -9.19 18.46
C ALA A 139 7.32 -10.54 18.45
#